data_AF-A0A366CUF1-F1
#
_entry.id   AF-A0A366CUF1-F1
#
_cell.length_a   1.000
_cell.length_b   1.000
_cell.length_c   1.000
_cell.angle_alpha   90.00
_cell.angle_beta   90.00
_cell.angle_gamma   90.00
#
_symmetry.space_group_name_H-M   'P 1'
#
loop_
_entity.id
_entity.type
_entity.pdbx_description
1 polymer ?
#
loop_
_entity_poly.entity_id
_entity_poly.type
_entity_poly.pdbx_seq_one_letter_code
_entity_poly.pdbx_strand_id
1 'polypeptide(L)'
;MGAQPFTDYAEGQDPREAFDRAVEDPRYTYGHGGYTGTIAEKDRFVIITHEPLNPEAAEALASELLARDDPRIEDKWGPAGAIPVRGGVRTVTAEFDGLEGCPNLEAVAKVLAPTVAPGESLVAGVTGQYELNAAHQPCRGTVHFTTVGADRLTGWLFVGWASS
;
A
#
# COMPACT_ATOMS: atom_id res chain seq x y z
N MET A 1 -30.59 2.70 7.99
CA MET A 1 -29.15 2.48 8.21
C MET A 1 -28.42 2.92 6.96
N GLY A 2 -27.38 3.74 7.07
CA GLY A 2 -26.65 4.25 5.92
C GLY A 2 -25.60 3.27 5.38
N ALA A 3 -24.97 3.66 4.28
CA ALA A 3 -23.80 3.02 3.70
C ALA A 3 -22.80 4.12 3.33
N GLN A 4 -21.51 3.84 3.52
CA GLN A 4 -20.43 4.75 3.15
C GLN A 4 -19.48 4.04 2.17
N PRO A 5 -19.04 4.71 1.08
CA PRO A 5 -18.06 4.12 0.20
C PRO A 5 -16.67 4.14 0.83
N PHE A 6 -15.84 3.16 0.48
CA PHE A 6 -14.43 3.12 0.84
C PHE A 6 -13.57 2.75 -0.36
N THR A 7 -12.32 3.20 -0.33
CA THR A 7 -11.22 2.72 -1.17
C THR A 7 -9.97 2.56 -0.31
N ASP A 8 -9.39 1.35 -0.31
CA ASP A 8 -8.26 0.99 0.55
C ASP A 8 -7.22 0.24 -0.27
N TYR A 9 -6.02 0.81 -0.39
CA TYR A 9 -4.90 0.15 -1.05
C TYR A 9 -4.09 -0.66 -0.05
N ALA A 10 -3.80 -1.92 -0.37
CA ALA A 10 -2.87 -2.74 0.40
C ALA A 10 -1.78 -3.34 -0.49
N GLU A 11 -0.54 -3.31 0.01
CA GLU A 11 0.61 -3.92 -0.67
C GLU A 11 0.57 -5.46 -0.61
N GLY A 12 1.02 -6.10 -1.69
CA GLY A 12 1.07 -7.56 -1.78
C GLY A 12 0.76 -8.08 -3.18
N GLN A 13 1.40 -9.18 -3.55
CA GLN A 13 1.13 -9.84 -4.84
C GLN A 13 -0.11 -10.72 -4.78
N ASP A 14 -0.31 -11.42 -3.67
CA ASP A 14 -1.48 -12.27 -3.46
C ASP A 14 -2.66 -11.41 -2.97
N PRO A 15 -3.83 -11.48 -3.65
CA PRO A 15 -5.00 -10.68 -3.29
C PRO A 15 -5.60 -11.07 -1.94
N ARG A 16 -5.49 -12.35 -1.53
CA ARG A 16 -6.00 -12.79 -0.23
C ARG A 16 -5.14 -12.23 0.89
N GLU A 17 -3.83 -12.36 0.81
CA GLU A 17 -2.93 -11.77 1.80
C GLU A 17 -3.06 -10.25 1.87
N ALA A 18 -3.19 -9.57 0.72
CA ALA A 18 -3.39 -8.12 0.69
C ALA A 18 -4.72 -7.72 1.34
N PHE A 19 -5.79 -8.48 1.09
CA PHE A 19 -7.10 -8.26 1.70
C PHE A 19 -7.06 -8.47 3.21
N ASP A 20 -6.49 -9.59 3.67
CA ASP A 20 -6.42 -9.92 5.09
C ASP A 20 -5.62 -8.84 5.84
N ARG A 21 -4.51 -8.36 5.27
CA ARG A 21 -3.76 -7.21 5.82
C ARG A 21 -4.61 -5.93 5.86
N ALA A 22 -5.37 -5.63 4.82
CA ALA A 22 -6.21 -4.44 4.76
C ALA A 22 -7.34 -4.46 5.80
N VAL A 23 -7.91 -5.64 6.06
CA VAL A 23 -8.94 -5.87 7.09
C VAL A 23 -8.36 -5.75 8.50
N GLU A 24 -7.14 -6.28 8.72
CA GLU A 24 -6.52 -6.35 10.03
C GLU A 24 -5.77 -5.07 10.45
N ASP A 25 -5.18 -4.32 9.51
CA ASP A 25 -4.27 -3.23 9.84
C ASP A 25 -5.00 -1.87 9.99
N PRO A 26 -5.03 -1.30 11.21
CA PRO A 26 -5.68 -0.02 11.50
C PRO A 26 -5.05 1.18 10.76
N ARG A 27 -3.88 1.02 10.14
CA ARG A 27 -3.20 2.05 9.33
C ARG A 27 -3.76 2.18 7.92
N TYR A 28 -4.40 1.15 7.36
CA TYR A 28 -5.11 1.31 6.08
C TYR A 28 -6.48 1.97 6.31
N THR A 29 -7.04 1.81 7.50
CA THR A 29 -8.30 2.37 7.98
C THR A 29 -8.28 3.90 8.24
N TYR A 30 -7.50 4.69 7.47
CA TYR A 30 -7.30 6.12 7.74
C TYR A 30 -8.64 6.91 7.78
N GLY A 31 -9.00 7.44 8.96
CA GLY A 31 -9.56 8.79 9.04
C GLY A 31 -10.87 9.02 9.80
N HIS A 32 -11.67 8.01 10.15
CA HIS A 32 -12.89 8.21 10.95
C HIS A 32 -13.01 7.11 12.02
N GLY A 33 -13.40 7.50 13.24
CA GLY A 33 -13.36 6.62 14.41
C GLY A 33 -14.14 5.32 14.25
N GLY A 34 -13.47 4.20 14.53
CA GLY A 34 -14.05 2.85 14.55
C GLY A 34 -13.79 2.05 13.27
N TYR A 35 -13.88 0.72 13.37
CA TYR A 35 -13.81 -0.21 12.23
C TYR A 35 -14.99 -0.04 11.24
N THR A 36 -16.03 0.69 11.67
CA THR A 36 -17.27 0.89 10.92
C THR A 36 -17.05 1.82 9.73
N GLY A 37 -17.56 1.43 8.55
CA GLY A 37 -17.47 2.23 7.33
C GLY A 37 -16.19 2.00 6.51
N THR A 38 -15.46 0.91 6.75
CA THR A 38 -14.19 0.60 6.08
C THR A 38 -14.12 -0.84 5.58
N ILE A 39 -13.03 -1.20 4.87
CA ILE A 39 -12.80 -2.58 4.44
C ILE A 39 -12.82 -3.59 5.59
N ALA A 40 -12.56 -3.18 6.84
CA ALA A 40 -12.55 -4.09 7.99
C ALA A 40 -13.90 -4.79 8.26
N GLU A 41 -15.01 -4.30 7.71
CA GLU A 41 -16.31 -4.97 7.77
C GLU A 41 -16.47 -6.11 6.76
N LYS A 42 -15.55 -6.23 5.80
CA LYS A 42 -15.64 -7.17 4.69
C LYS A 42 -15.01 -8.51 5.07
N ASP A 43 -15.66 -9.59 4.69
CA ASP A 43 -15.16 -10.97 4.88
C ASP A 43 -14.59 -11.58 3.59
N ARG A 44 -14.89 -10.97 2.44
CA ARG A 44 -14.53 -11.48 1.14
C ARG A 44 -14.41 -10.37 0.10
N PHE A 45 -13.80 -10.71 -1.03
CA PHE A 45 -13.67 -9.83 -2.18
C PHE A 45 -13.96 -10.57 -3.49
N VAL A 46 -14.17 -9.80 -4.55
CA VAL A 46 -14.27 -10.24 -5.94
C VAL A 46 -13.26 -9.49 -6.80
N ILE A 47 -12.55 -10.22 -7.67
CA ILE A 47 -11.61 -9.60 -8.61
C ILE A 47 -12.41 -8.89 -9.71
N ILE A 48 -12.21 -7.57 -9.84
CA ILE A 48 -12.93 -6.75 -10.81
C ILE A 48 -12.31 -6.88 -12.22
N THR A 49 -10.98 -6.91 -12.26
CA THR A 49 -10.18 -7.08 -13.48
C THR A 49 -8.91 -7.87 -13.15
N HIS A 50 -8.36 -8.58 -14.12
CA HIS A 50 -7.12 -9.32 -13.99
C HIS A 50 -5.89 -8.55 -14.47
N GLU A 51 -6.08 -7.44 -15.19
CA GLU A 51 -4.97 -6.62 -15.69
C GLU A 51 -4.56 -5.57 -14.63
N PRO A 52 -3.29 -5.57 -14.17
CA PRO A 52 -2.80 -4.57 -13.24
C PRO A 52 -2.85 -3.15 -13.83
N LEU A 53 -3.61 -2.28 -13.19
CA LEU A 53 -3.76 -0.88 -13.60
C LEU A 53 -2.71 -0.01 -12.89
N ASN A 54 -2.34 1.12 -13.50
CA ASN A 54 -1.58 2.12 -12.74
C ASN A 54 -2.48 2.73 -11.63
N PRO A 55 -1.92 3.43 -10.63
CA PRO A 55 -2.71 3.90 -9.48
C PRO A 55 -3.86 4.84 -9.89
N GLU A 56 -3.62 5.75 -10.84
CA GLU A 56 -4.64 6.68 -11.34
C GLU A 56 -5.81 5.96 -12.01
N ALA A 57 -5.52 4.98 -12.87
CA ALA A 57 -6.53 4.18 -13.55
C ALA A 57 -7.31 3.26 -12.58
N ALA A 58 -6.65 2.74 -11.55
CA ALA A 58 -7.30 1.95 -10.50
C ALA A 58 -8.31 2.79 -9.71
N GLU A 59 -7.92 4.00 -9.29
CA GLU A 59 -8.81 4.94 -8.58
C GLU A 59 -9.96 5.42 -9.46
N ALA A 60 -9.70 5.69 -10.74
CA ALA A 60 -10.73 6.05 -11.70
C ALA A 60 -11.76 4.92 -11.88
N LEU A 61 -11.29 3.67 -12.00
CA LEU A 61 -12.17 2.50 -12.09
C LEU A 61 -12.96 2.30 -10.78
N ALA A 62 -12.32 2.43 -9.61
CA ALA A 62 -13.00 2.34 -8.32
C ALA A 62 -14.13 3.38 -8.19
N SER A 63 -13.83 4.63 -8.54
CA SER A 63 -14.80 5.73 -8.56
C SER A 63 -15.95 5.45 -9.54
N GLU A 64 -15.65 4.89 -10.71
CA GLU A 64 -16.66 4.50 -11.70
C GLU A 64 -17.59 3.39 -11.15
N LEU A 65 -17.04 2.35 -10.51
CA LEU A 65 -17.84 1.24 -9.96
C LEU A 65 -18.80 1.73 -8.86
N LEU A 66 -18.33 2.63 -7.99
CA LEU A 66 -19.15 3.23 -6.95
C LEU A 66 -20.25 4.14 -7.53
N ALA A 67 -19.91 4.97 -8.52
CA ALA A 67 -20.86 5.91 -9.13
C ALA A 67 -21.99 5.21 -9.91
N ARG A 68 -21.80 3.95 -10.28
CA ARG A 68 -22.74 3.17 -11.10
C ARG A 68 -23.48 2.11 -10.30
N ASP A 69 -23.22 2.03 -8.99
CA ASP A 69 -23.68 0.95 -8.12
C ASP A 69 -23.43 -0.41 -8.76
N ASP A 70 -22.16 -0.72 -9.06
CA ASP A 70 -21.83 -1.99 -9.71
C ASP A 70 -22.34 -3.17 -8.85
N PRO A 71 -23.16 -4.07 -9.42
CA PRO A 71 -23.86 -5.11 -8.66
C PRO A 71 -22.92 -6.10 -7.97
N ARG A 72 -21.65 -6.12 -8.35
CA ARG A 72 -20.63 -6.95 -7.69
C ARG A 72 -20.21 -6.37 -6.34
N ILE A 73 -20.35 -5.07 -6.10
CA ILE A 73 -19.82 -4.38 -4.90
C ILE A 73 -20.82 -3.40 -4.24
N GLU A 74 -22.01 -3.19 -4.81
CA GLU A 74 -23.04 -2.26 -4.29
C GLU A 74 -23.58 -2.65 -2.92
N ASP A 75 -23.59 -3.96 -2.60
CA ASP A 75 -24.09 -4.45 -1.33
C ASP A 75 -23.06 -4.16 -0.22
N LYS A 76 -23.48 -3.37 0.76
CA LYS A 76 -22.63 -3.04 1.92
C LYS A 76 -22.27 -4.26 2.78
N TRP A 77 -23.07 -5.33 2.76
CA TRP A 77 -22.75 -6.63 3.37
C TRP A 77 -22.19 -7.63 2.34
N GLY A 78 -22.10 -7.19 1.09
CA GLY A 78 -21.52 -7.87 -0.04
C GLY A 78 -19.99 -7.85 -0.02
N PRO A 79 -19.36 -8.48 -1.03
CA PRO A 79 -17.90 -8.49 -1.14
C PRO A 79 -17.33 -7.08 -1.41
N ALA A 80 -16.06 -6.86 -1.11
CA ALA A 80 -15.29 -5.77 -1.71
C ALA A 80 -14.92 -6.10 -3.17
N GLY A 81 -14.76 -5.09 -4.01
CA GLY A 81 -14.06 -5.21 -5.28
C GLY A 81 -12.56 -5.16 -5.05
N ALA A 82 -11.79 -5.97 -5.77
CA ALA A 82 -10.34 -5.97 -5.76
C ALA A 82 -9.80 -5.63 -7.16
N ILE A 83 -8.99 -4.58 -7.25
CA ILE A 83 -8.36 -4.10 -8.49
C ILE A 83 -6.84 -4.25 -8.34
N PRO A 84 -6.17 -5.05 -9.17
CA PRO A 84 -4.71 -5.17 -9.11
C PRO A 84 -4.04 -3.86 -9.54
N VAL A 85 -3.03 -3.43 -8.78
CA VAL A 85 -2.32 -2.16 -9.02
C VAL A 85 -0.86 -2.42 -9.32
N ARG A 86 -0.41 -1.89 -10.47
CA ARG A 86 0.98 -1.77 -10.84
C ARG A 86 1.52 -0.39 -10.43
N GLY A 87 2.67 -0.36 -9.78
CA GLY A 87 3.36 0.88 -9.45
C GLY A 87 2.73 1.67 -8.31
N GLY A 88 1.87 1.02 -7.53
CA GLY A 88 1.38 1.56 -6.27
C GLY A 88 2.49 1.66 -5.22
N VAL A 89 2.11 2.20 -4.07
CA VAL A 89 2.99 2.38 -2.92
C VAL A 89 3.45 1.01 -2.41
N ARG A 90 4.72 0.87 -2.03
CA ARG A 90 5.21 -0.34 -1.36
C ARG A 90 6.38 -0.06 -0.43
N THR A 91 6.51 -0.89 0.60
CA THR A 91 7.65 -0.86 1.53
C THR A 91 8.78 -1.72 0.98
N VAL A 92 9.97 -1.13 0.85
CA VAL A 92 11.21 -1.81 0.49
C VAL A 92 12.10 -1.89 1.72
N THR A 93 12.58 -3.11 1.99
CA THR A 93 13.57 -3.37 3.05
C THR A 93 14.92 -3.65 2.41
N ALA A 94 15.96 -2.96 2.86
CA ALA A 94 17.33 -3.15 2.38
C ALA A 94 18.30 -3.21 3.55
N GLU A 95 19.27 -4.11 3.45
CA GLU A 95 20.43 -4.14 4.35
C GLU A 95 21.55 -3.26 3.80
N PHE A 96 22.34 -2.69 4.69
CA PHE A 96 23.51 -1.92 4.32
C PHE A 96 24.67 -2.19 5.27
N ASP A 97 25.88 -2.12 4.71
CA ASP A 97 27.14 -2.27 5.42
C ASP A 97 28.17 -1.35 4.77
N GLY A 98 28.65 -0.35 5.51
CA GLY A 98 29.68 0.57 5.05
C GLY A 98 29.21 1.62 4.03
N LEU A 99 28.20 2.42 4.36
CA LEU A 99 27.81 3.59 3.56
C LEU A 99 28.43 4.88 4.12
N GLU A 100 29.64 5.20 3.66
CA GLU A 100 30.34 6.41 4.09
C GLU A 100 29.57 7.70 3.72
N GLY A 101 29.61 8.68 4.62
CA GLY A 101 29.06 10.02 4.36
C GLY A 101 27.53 10.10 4.42
N CYS A 102 26.82 9.03 4.81
CA CYS A 102 25.39 9.10 5.05
C CYS A 102 25.10 9.64 6.47
N PRO A 103 24.53 10.85 6.63
CA PRO A 103 24.25 11.42 7.96
C PRO A 103 23.09 10.75 8.69
N ASN A 104 22.19 10.05 7.99
CA ASN A 104 20.99 9.44 8.53
C ASN A 104 20.44 8.36 7.59
N LEU A 105 19.38 7.66 8.01
CA LEU A 105 18.75 6.63 7.19
C LEU A 105 18.13 7.17 5.89
N GLU A 106 17.68 8.43 5.84
CA GLU A 106 17.18 9.00 4.57
C GLU A 106 18.26 9.07 3.50
N ALA A 107 19.49 9.45 3.89
CA ALA A 107 20.63 9.44 2.99
C ALA A 107 20.97 8.01 2.54
N VAL A 108 20.94 7.05 3.47
CA VAL A 108 21.11 5.62 3.16
C VAL A 108 20.06 5.15 2.15
N ALA A 109 18.78 5.44 2.38
CA ALA A 109 17.69 5.06 1.48
C ALA A 109 17.85 5.70 0.09
N LYS A 110 18.28 6.97 0.00
CA LYS A 110 18.56 7.64 -1.29
C LYS A 110 19.68 6.95 -2.08
N VAL A 111 20.70 6.43 -1.39
CA VAL A 111 21.80 5.70 -2.03
C VAL A 111 21.35 4.30 -2.48
N LEU A 112 20.57 3.60 -1.65
CA LEU A 112 20.16 2.23 -1.92
C LEU A 112 18.99 2.12 -2.90
N ALA A 113 18.01 3.04 -2.85
CA ALA A 113 16.77 2.94 -3.61
C ALA A 113 16.98 2.68 -5.13
N PRO A 114 17.89 3.37 -5.83
CA PRO A 114 18.14 3.09 -7.25
C PRO A 114 18.64 1.66 -7.52
N THR A 115 19.29 1.03 -6.54
CA THR A 115 19.86 -0.32 -6.65
C THR A 115 18.82 -1.39 -6.33
N VAL A 116 18.06 -1.22 -5.24
CA VAL A 116 17.12 -2.24 -4.76
C VAL A 116 15.70 -2.09 -5.34
N ALA A 117 15.38 -0.91 -5.87
CA ALA A 117 14.09 -0.58 -6.46
C ALA A 117 14.29 0.21 -7.77
N PRO A 118 14.94 -0.38 -8.79
CA PRO A 118 15.29 0.32 -10.02
C PRO A 118 14.03 0.81 -10.75
N GLY A 119 14.05 2.08 -11.16
CA GLY A 119 12.92 2.73 -11.83
C GLY A 119 11.81 3.22 -10.89
N GLU A 120 11.91 2.96 -9.59
CA GLU A 120 10.94 3.42 -8.59
C GLU A 120 11.38 4.75 -7.96
N SER A 121 10.41 5.56 -7.53
CA SER A 121 10.64 6.82 -6.82
C SER A 121 10.48 6.64 -5.31
N LEU A 122 11.46 7.11 -4.53
CA LEU A 122 11.36 7.21 -3.07
C LEU A 122 10.38 8.32 -2.68
N VAL A 123 9.40 8.02 -1.81
CA VAL A 123 8.29 8.98 -1.52
C VAL A 123 8.41 9.61 -0.13
N ALA A 124 8.51 8.81 0.95
CA ALA A 124 8.75 9.25 2.33
C ALA A 124 8.83 8.02 3.27
N GLY A 125 9.06 8.24 4.56
CA GLY A 125 8.87 7.20 5.59
C GLY A 125 10.06 6.26 5.73
N VAL A 126 11.23 6.81 6.03
CA VAL A 126 12.43 6.00 6.23
C VAL A 126 12.58 5.62 7.70
N THR A 127 12.60 4.32 7.98
CA THR A 127 12.82 3.76 9.32
C THR A 127 13.86 2.64 9.24
N GLY A 128 14.29 2.08 10.37
CA GLY A 128 15.30 1.03 10.37
C GLY A 128 15.97 0.82 11.71
N GLN A 129 16.80 -0.21 11.75
CA GLN A 129 17.67 -0.51 12.89
C GLN A 129 19.12 -0.51 12.40
N TYR A 130 20.00 0.21 13.08
CA TYR A 130 21.37 0.39 12.62
C TYR A 130 22.34 0.67 13.76
N GLU A 131 23.62 0.41 13.47
CA GLU A 131 24.77 0.77 14.28
C GLU A 131 25.35 2.11 13.82
N LEU A 132 25.91 2.86 14.77
CA LEU A 132 26.58 4.14 14.52
C LEU A 132 28.09 3.96 14.53
N ASN A 133 28.77 4.62 13.59
CA ASN A 133 30.23 4.74 13.63
C ASN A 133 30.70 5.83 14.61
N ALA A 134 32.02 6.01 14.74
CA ALA A 134 32.63 7.04 15.59
C ALA A 134 32.21 8.48 15.23
N ALA A 135 31.76 8.72 13.99
CA ALA A 135 31.24 10.01 13.53
C ALA A 135 29.73 10.18 13.77
N HIS A 136 29.09 9.27 14.52
CA HIS A 136 27.63 9.23 14.76
C HIS A 136 26.82 9.13 13.46
N GLN A 137 27.34 8.43 12.46
CA GLN A 137 26.65 8.14 11.20
C GLN A 137 26.24 6.65 11.15
N PRO A 138 25.08 6.31 10.55
CA PRO A 138 24.70 4.93 10.30
C PRO A 138 25.78 4.22 9.48
N CYS A 139 26.34 3.12 9.99
CA CYS A 139 27.36 2.36 9.27
C CYS A 139 26.87 0.99 8.83
N ARG A 140 25.98 0.35 9.58
CA ARG A 140 25.48 -1.00 9.29
C ARG A 140 24.08 -1.18 9.82
N GLY A 141 23.21 -1.87 9.08
CA GLY A 141 21.89 -2.20 9.57
C GLY A 141 20.88 -2.48 8.48
N THR A 142 19.61 -2.31 8.84
CA THR A 142 18.46 -2.46 7.96
C THR A 142 17.75 -1.12 7.84
N VAL A 143 17.36 -0.77 6.62
CA VAL A 143 16.52 0.38 6.32
C VAL A 143 15.23 -0.08 5.65
N HIS A 144 14.12 0.53 6.04
CA HIS A 144 12.82 0.37 5.42
C HIS A 144 12.43 1.72 4.83
N PHE A 145 12.01 1.74 3.57
CA PHE A 145 11.58 2.96 2.90
C PHE A 145 10.50 2.69 1.87
N THR A 146 9.69 3.70 1.60
CA THR A 146 8.53 3.57 0.72
C THR A 146 8.82 4.05 -0.69
N THR A 147 8.45 3.25 -1.68
CA THR A 147 8.61 3.57 -3.10
C THR A 147 7.29 3.51 -3.88
N VAL A 148 7.27 4.14 -5.05
CA VAL A 148 6.17 4.08 -6.04
C VAL A 148 6.72 3.91 -7.46
N GLY A 149 5.86 3.54 -8.41
CA GLY A 149 6.19 3.53 -9.83
C GLY A 149 6.83 2.24 -10.33
N ALA A 150 6.77 1.15 -9.57
CA ALA A 150 7.22 -0.16 -10.03
C ALA A 150 6.44 -0.62 -11.27
N ASP A 151 7.13 -1.17 -12.28
CA ASP A 151 6.48 -1.73 -13.49
C ASP A 151 5.95 -3.17 -13.27
N ARG A 152 5.51 -3.48 -12.05
CA ARG A 152 4.94 -4.77 -11.66
C ARG A 152 3.79 -4.58 -10.69
N LEU A 153 3.00 -5.63 -10.49
CA LEU A 153 2.00 -5.69 -9.43
C LEU A 153 2.67 -5.38 -8.08
N THR A 154 2.18 -4.34 -7.41
CA THR A 154 2.64 -3.91 -6.08
C THR A 154 1.61 -4.16 -5.00
N GLY A 155 0.33 -4.21 -5.36
CA GLY A 155 -0.76 -4.31 -4.41
C GLY A 155 -2.12 -4.36 -5.07
N TRP A 156 -3.13 -4.21 -4.23
CA TRP A 156 -4.54 -4.28 -4.59
C TRP A 156 -5.27 -3.08 -4.02
N LEU A 157 -6.04 -2.40 -4.86
CA LEU A 157 -6.99 -1.38 -4.44
C LEU A 157 -8.33 -2.08 -4.19
N PHE A 158 -8.77 -2.05 -2.95
CA PHE A 158 -10.08 -2.55 -2.55
C PHE A 158 -11.10 -1.43 -2.57
N VAL A 159 -12.32 -1.72 -3.01
CA VAL A 159 -13.39 -0.73 -3.16
C VAL A 159 -14.74 -1.34 -2.81
N GLY A 160 -15.63 -0.57 -2.19
CA GLY A 160 -17.01 -0.99 -2.00
C GLY A 160 -17.76 -0.09 -1.04
N TRP A 161 -18.89 -0.60 -0.56
CA TRP A 161 -19.70 0.05 0.46
C TRP A 161 -19.55 -0.66 1.80
N ALA A 162 -19.51 0.08 2.90
CA ALA A 162 -19.53 -0.45 4.26
C ALA A 162 -20.67 0.21 5.05
N SER A 163 -21.04 -0.36 6.19
CA SER A 163 -22.07 0.25 7.03
C SER A 163 -21.58 1.56 7.65
N SER A 164 -22.43 2.58 7.68
CA SER A 164 -22.18 3.85 8.39
C SER A 164 -22.75 3.85 9.80
#